data_AF-A0A3C2CXF4-F1
#
_entry.id   AF-A0A3C2CXF4-F1
#
_cell.length_a   1.000
_cell.length_b   1.000
_cell.length_c   1.000
_cell.angle_alpha   90.00
_cell.angle_beta   90.00
_cell.angle_gamma   90.00
#
_symmetry.space_group_name_H-M   'P 1'
#
loop_
_entity.id
_entity.type
_entity.pdbx_description
1 polymer ?
#
loop_
_entity_poly.entity_id
_entity_poly.type
_entity_poly.pdbx_seq_one_letter_code
_entity_poly.pdbx_strand_id
1 'polypeptide(L)' 'MGLWFTEKQTENFGITMKVNKTLHTEQTEFQKLDMV' A
#
# COMPACT_ATOMS: atom_id res chain seq x y z
N MET A 1 0.86 -2.57 -17.86
CA MET A 1 0.79 -1.63 -16.72
C MET A 1 1.03 -2.42 -15.43
N GLY A 2 1.87 -1.94 -14.53
CA GLY A 2 2.14 -2.59 -13.23
C GLY A 2 1.30 -1.97 -12.11
N LEU A 3 1.07 -2.72 -11.04
CA LEU A 3 0.43 -2.21 -9.82
C LEU A 3 1.45 -1.34 -9.06
N TRP A 4 1.03 -0.16 -8.59
CA TRP A 4 1.88 0.74 -7.81
C TRP A 4 1.18 1.10 -6.50
N PHE A 5 1.98 1.21 -5.44
CA PHE A 5 1.54 1.65 -4.13
C PHE A 5 2.33 2.90 -3.75
N THR A 6 1.64 3.97 -3.36
CA THR A 6 2.27 5.22 -2.94
C THR A 6 1.82 5.58 -1.54
N GLU A 7 2.77 5.67 -0.62
CA GLU A 7 2.55 6.12 0.74
C GLU A 7 2.93 7.60 0.87
N LYS A 8 1.94 8.44 1.16
CA LYS A 8 2.19 9.86 1.45
C LYS A 8 2.67 10.00 2.89
N GLN A 9 3.97 10.19 3.05
CA GLN A 9 4.60 10.45 4.35
C GLN A 9 4.22 11.84 4.89
N THR A 10 4.06 12.81 3.98
CA THR A 10 3.53 14.14 4.26
C THR A 10 2.64 14.59 3.10
N GLU A 11 2.02 15.76 3.22
CA GLU A 11 1.20 16.34 2.15
C GLU A 11 1.97 16.49 0.82
N ASN A 12 3.27 16.81 0.91
CA ASN A 12 4.11 17.16 -0.24
C ASN A 12 5.20 16.12 -0.56
N PHE A 13 5.30 15.03 0.20
CA PHE A 13 6.31 13.99 -0.01
C PHE A 13 5.72 12.60 0.19
N GLY A 14 6.08 11.67 -0.70
CA GLY A 14 5.66 10.28 -0.62
C GLY A 14 6.68 9.32 -1.21
N ILE A 15 6.57 8.07 -0.79
CA ILE A 15 7.38 6.96 -1.27
C ILE A 15 6.49 6.10 -2.17
N THR A 16 7.01 5.67 -3.32
CA THR A 16 6.25 4.85 -4.27
C THR A 16 6.98 3.54 -4.56
N MET A 17 6.22 2.45 -4.65
CA MET A 17 6.72 1.10 -4.90
C MET A 17 5.91 0.43 -6.01
N LYS A 18 6.60 -0.34 -6.85
CA LYS A 18 5.95 -1.22 -7.82
C LYS A 18 5.64 -2.55 -7.15
N VAL A 19 4.37 -2.91 -7.10
CA VAL A 19 3.89 -4.15 -6.49
C VAL A 19 3.81 -5.24 -7.55
N ASN A 20 4.40 -6.40 -7.24
CA ASN A 20 4.35 -7.56 -8.13
C ASN A 20 3.06 -8.37 -7.93
N LYS A 21 2.60 -8.50 -6.68
CA LYS A 21 1.34 -9.16 -6.31
C LYS A 21 0.93 -8.75 -4.89
N THR A 22 -0.36 -8.77 -4.59
CA THR A 22 -0.86 -8.69 -3.21
C THR A 22 -0.87 -10.10 -2.61
N LEU A 23 -0.32 -10.25 -1.41
CA LEU A 23 -0.30 -11.51 -0.66
C LEU A 23 -1.54 -11.67 0.22
N HIS A 24 -1.97 -10.59 0.88
CA HIS A 24 -3.13 -10.57 1.77
C HIS A 24 -3.70 -9.15 1.89
N THR A 25 -5.02 -9.03 1.95
CA THR A 25 -5.72 -7.76 2.22
C THR A 25 -6.92 -8.04 3.12
N GLU A 26 -7.03 -7.30 4.21
CA GLU A 26 -8.05 -7.54 5.23
C GLU A 26 -8.41 -6.25 5.97
N GLN A 27 -9.70 -6.08 6.29
CA GLN A 27 -10.16 -5.10 7.27
C GLN A 27 -10.32 -5.80 8.62
N THR A 28 -9.38 -5.53 9.52
CA THR A 28 -9.46 -6.01 10.90
C THR A 28 -10.35 -5.08 11.74
N GLU A 29 -10.63 -5.47 12.98
CA GLU A 29 -11.37 -4.62 13.93
C GLU A 29 -10.66 -3.29 14.24
N PHE A 30 -9.35 -3.21 14.03
CA PHE A 30 -8.55 -2.04 14.40
C PHE A 30 -8.12 -1.20 13.19
N GLN A 31 -7.84 -1.85 12.06
CA GLN A 31 -7.17 -1.21 10.92
C GLN A 31 -7.26 -2.04 9.64
N LYS A 32 -6.92 -1.39 8.53
CA LYS A 32 -6.72 -2.04 7.24
C LYS A 32 -5.31 -2.62 7.17
N LEU A 33 -5.19 -3.91 6.90
CA LEU A 33 -3.92 -4.62 6.74
C LEU A 33 -3.74 -5.01 5.27
N ASP A 34 -2.64 -4.57 4.67
CA ASP A 34 -2.25 -4.93 3.31
C ASP A 34 -0.83 -5.48 3.30
N MET A 35 -0.66 -6.73 2.85
CA MET A 35 0.63 -7.36 2.59
C MET A 35 0.84 -7.43 1.08
N VAL A 36 1.74 -6.60 0.56
CA VAL A 36 1.96 -6.37 -0.89
C VAL A 36 3.43 -6.44 -1.27
#